data_AF-A0A3D4MKI1-F1
#
_entry.id   AF-A0A3D4MKI1-F1
#
_cell.length_a   1.000
_cell.length_b   1.000
_cell.length_c   1.000
_cell.angle_alpha   90.00
_cell.angle_beta   90.00
_cell.angle_gamma   90.00
#
_symmetry.space_group_name_H-M   'P 1'
#
loop_
_entity.id
_entity.type
_entity.pdbx_description
1 polymer ?
#
loop_
_entity_poly.entity_id
_entity_poly.type
_entity_poly.pdbx_seq_one_letter_code
_entity_poly.pdbx_strand_id
1 'polypeptide(L)'
;MKNIFKLQRICFYLFIVIMVVNFIFSLSFMTDYDDLFGFELEANKSIKIFHDNMQAFNKVIFYLSLVGAIAIAVVFILELNHKVPDRFAIIVISAIALVLAFQAIYSFIKFGSLMNEYKNVNFSYMWLENSKLDADYVYEPKHLIFYLGYVVNALVLLISIAFPSVLLISHKDYIKQGKEEAVLNA
;
A
#
# COMPACT_ATOMS: atom_id res chain seq x y z
N MET A 1 4.26 -22.01 23.08
CA MET A 1 3.50 -20.73 23.11
C MET A 1 4.36 -19.47 23.02
N LYS A 2 5.37 -19.26 23.89
CA LYS A 2 6.09 -17.97 24.01
C LYS A 2 6.67 -17.43 22.70
N ASN A 3 7.22 -18.29 21.84
CA ASN A 3 7.84 -17.88 20.56
C ASN A 3 6.82 -17.49 19.49
N ILE A 4 5.67 -18.17 19.43
CA ILE A 4 4.61 -17.89 18.45
C ILE A 4 3.89 -16.60 18.79
N PHE A 5 3.60 -16.40 20.08
CA PHE A 5 3.05 -15.15 20.56
C PHE A 5 4.01 -13.96 20.35
N LYS A 6 5.33 -14.20 20.47
CA LYS A 6 6.36 -13.21 20.11
C LYS A 6 6.32 -12.88 18.61
N LEU A 7 6.19 -13.88 17.74
CA LEU A 7 6.08 -13.67 16.29
C LEU A 7 4.82 -12.91 15.91
N GLN A 8 3.66 -13.27 16.48
CA GLN A 8 2.40 -12.53 16.32
C GLN A 8 2.55 -11.07 16.69
N ARG A 9 3.18 -10.78 17.83
CA ARG A 9 3.41 -9.40 18.28
C ARG A 9 4.36 -8.63 17.36
N ILE A 10 5.39 -9.28 16.82
CA ILE A 10 6.27 -8.66 15.81
C ILE A 10 5.48 -8.34 14.53
N CYS A 11 4.73 -9.30 14.00
CA CYS A 11 3.90 -9.09 12.81
C CYS A 11 2.83 -8.02 13.03
N PHE A 12 2.26 -7.91 14.23
CA PHE A 12 1.34 -6.85 14.60
C PHE A 12 1.97 -5.46 14.46
N TYR A 13 3.17 -5.23 15.03
CA TYR A 13 3.84 -3.94 14.91
C TYR A 13 4.31 -3.65 13.48
N LEU A 14 4.81 -4.67 12.77
CA LEU A 14 5.17 -4.53 11.36
C LEU A 14 3.97 -4.16 10.49
N PHE A 15 2.81 -4.78 10.73
CA PHE A 15 1.56 -4.43 10.06
C PHE A 15 1.23 -2.95 10.25
N ILE A 16 1.26 -2.45 11.50
CA ILE A 16 0.99 -1.04 11.79
C ILE A 16 1.96 -0.12 11.04
N VAL A 17 3.28 -0.39 11.13
CA VAL A 17 4.30 0.45 10.48
C VAL A 17 4.09 0.49 8.96
N ILE A 18 3.86 -0.67 8.34
CA ILE A 18 3.65 -0.75 6.89
C ILE A 18 2.37 -0.02 6.47
N MET A 19 1.27 -0.13 7.24
CA MET A 19 0.04 0.61 6.94
C MET A 19 0.23 2.14 7.05
N VAL A 20 0.97 2.61 8.05
CA VAL A 20 1.32 4.04 8.18
C VAL A 20 2.17 4.51 7.01
N VAL A 21 3.23 3.76 6.66
CA VAL A 21 4.08 4.08 5.51
C VAL A 21 3.27 4.12 4.21
N ASN A 22 2.37 3.14 4.01
CA ASN A 22 1.51 3.10 2.83
C ASN A 22 0.56 4.31 2.75
N PHE A 23 0.01 4.75 3.88
CA PHE A 23 -0.84 5.94 3.93
C PHE A 23 -0.06 7.24 3.67
N ILE A 24 1.14 7.38 4.24
CA ILE A 24 2.00 8.55 3.97
C ILE A 24 2.39 8.58 2.49
N PHE A 25 2.77 7.43 1.92
CA PHE A 25 3.11 7.31 0.52
C PHE A 25 1.96 7.76 -0.40
N SER A 26 0.71 7.35 -0.11
CA SER A 26 -0.44 7.75 -0.93
C SER A 26 -0.74 9.25 -0.86
N LEU A 27 -0.41 9.92 0.25
CA LEU A 27 -0.50 11.38 0.37
C LEU A 27 0.57 12.11 -0.45
N SER A 28 1.78 11.54 -0.52
CA SER A 28 2.93 12.14 -1.21
C SER A 28 3.03 11.80 -2.69
N PHE A 29 2.27 10.84 -3.23
CA PHE A 29 2.47 10.35 -4.60
C PHE A 29 2.39 11.44 -5.68
N MET A 30 1.45 12.39 -5.57
CA MET A 30 1.28 13.46 -6.55
C MET A 30 2.16 14.69 -6.30
N THR A 31 2.80 14.82 -5.13
CA THR A 31 3.51 16.06 -4.80
C THR A 31 4.72 16.30 -5.69
N ASP A 32 5.32 15.23 -6.23
CA ASP A 32 6.48 15.33 -7.12
C ASP A 32 6.12 15.76 -8.55
N TYR A 33 4.83 15.85 -8.90
CA TYR A 33 4.34 16.12 -10.26
C TYR A 33 3.42 17.34 -10.34
N ASP A 34 3.55 18.27 -9.40
CA ASP A 34 2.82 19.53 -9.40
C ASP A 34 3.11 20.38 -10.66
N ASP A 35 4.33 20.28 -11.17
CA ASP A 35 4.80 20.89 -12.41
C ASP A 35 4.12 20.37 -13.69
N LEU A 36 3.43 19.23 -13.63
CA LEU A 36 2.68 18.66 -14.74
C LEU A 36 1.21 19.11 -14.79
N PHE A 37 0.78 20.00 -13.87
CA PHE A 37 -0.59 20.48 -13.78
C PHE A 37 -0.88 21.65 -14.73
N GLY A 38 -2.11 21.69 -15.26
CA GLY A 38 -2.66 22.91 -15.87
C GLY A 38 -2.39 23.12 -17.37
N PHE A 39 -1.83 22.12 -18.07
CA PHE A 39 -1.62 22.20 -19.52
C PHE A 39 -2.94 22.11 -20.30
N GLU A 40 -3.10 22.98 -21.30
CA GLU A 40 -4.28 23.09 -22.17
C GLU A 40 -3.95 23.06 -23.66
N LEU A 41 -2.74 23.43 -24.10
CA LEU A 41 -2.35 23.42 -25.51
C LEU A 41 -2.31 21.99 -26.08
N GLU A 42 -2.69 21.84 -27.35
CA GLU A 42 -2.65 20.55 -28.05
C GLU A 42 -1.23 19.96 -28.09
N ALA A 43 -0.21 20.81 -28.14
CA ALA A 43 1.20 20.41 -28.07
C ALA A 43 1.58 19.70 -26.75
N ASN A 44 0.87 19.99 -25.65
CA ASN A 44 1.10 19.44 -24.32
C ASN A 44 0.02 18.43 -23.90
N LYS A 45 -0.84 18.01 -24.83
CA LYS A 45 -1.92 17.05 -24.57
C LYS A 45 -1.44 15.73 -23.98
N SER A 46 -0.28 15.22 -24.39
CA SER A 46 0.30 14.01 -23.80
C SER A 46 0.64 14.19 -22.32
N ILE A 47 1.10 15.38 -21.91
CA ILE A 47 1.42 15.71 -20.52
C ILE A 47 0.13 15.73 -19.70
N LYS A 48 -0.91 16.41 -20.22
CA LYS A 48 -2.23 16.48 -19.60
C LYS A 48 -2.83 15.09 -19.37
N ILE A 49 -2.87 14.25 -20.40
CA ILE A 49 -3.41 12.88 -20.30
C ILE A 49 -2.66 12.07 -19.25
N PHE A 50 -1.32 12.16 -19.23
CA PHE A 50 -0.50 11.48 -18.25
C PHE A 50 -0.79 11.95 -16.82
N HIS A 51 -0.83 13.27 -16.60
CA HIS A 51 -1.17 13.86 -15.31
C HIS A 51 -2.56 13.42 -14.83
N ASP A 52 -3.57 13.46 -15.70
CA ASP A 52 -4.94 13.06 -15.38
C ASP A 52 -5.02 11.57 -14.99
N ASN A 53 -4.30 10.70 -15.72
CA ASN A 53 -4.19 9.27 -15.40
C ASN A 53 -3.52 9.05 -14.04
N MET A 54 -2.44 9.77 -13.75
CA MET A 54 -1.80 9.71 -12.43
C MET A 54 -2.72 10.20 -11.33
N GLN A 55 -3.51 11.25 -11.56
CA GLN A 55 -4.42 11.77 -10.55
C GLN A 55 -5.60 10.83 -10.29
N ALA A 56 -6.12 10.17 -11.33
CA ALA A 56 -7.11 9.11 -11.17
C ALA A 56 -6.55 7.96 -10.33
N PHE A 57 -5.31 7.54 -10.61
CA PHE A 57 -4.62 6.53 -9.83
C PHE A 57 -4.36 6.98 -8.38
N ASN A 58 -3.94 8.22 -8.16
CA ASN A 58 -3.70 8.80 -6.84
C ASN A 58 -4.94 8.71 -5.94
N LYS A 59 -6.11 9.05 -6.48
CA LYS A 59 -7.39 8.91 -5.75
C LYS A 59 -7.64 7.47 -5.33
N VAL A 60 -7.40 6.52 -6.23
CA VAL A 60 -7.60 5.09 -5.94
C VAL A 60 -6.65 4.59 -4.86
N ILE A 61 -5.34 4.87 -4.97
CA ILE A 61 -4.37 4.45 -3.94
C ILE A 61 -4.63 5.12 -2.59
N PHE A 62 -5.12 6.37 -2.58
CA PHE A 62 -5.51 7.04 -1.35
C PHE A 62 -6.66 6.32 -0.65
N TYR A 63 -7.77 6.06 -1.35
CA TYR A 63 -8.91 5.34 -0.77
C TYR A 63 -8.55 3.93 -0.30
N LEU A 64 -7.72 3.21 -1.06
CA LEU A 64 -7.27 1.88 -0.65
C LEU A 64 -6.33 1.95 0.56
N SER A 65 -5.43 2.94 0.62
CA SER A 65 -4.57 3.16 1.79
C SER A 65 -5.35 3.51 3.06
N LEU A 66 -6.52 4.15 2.93
CA LEU A 66 -7.42 4.44 4.04
C LEU A 66 -7.97 3.14 4.67
N VAL A 67 -8.20 2.10 3.88
CA VAL A 67 -8.56 0.76 4.40
C VAL A 67 -7.44 0.25 5.32
N GLY A 68 -6.18 0.40 4.92
CA GLY A 68 -5.02 0.06 5.74
C GLY A 68 -4.94 0.87 7.04
N ALA A 69 -5.22 2.17 6.97
CA ALA A 69 -5.27 3.03 8.16
C ALA A 69 -6.40 2.62 9.12
N ILE A 70 -7.60 2.33 8.61
CA ILE A 70 -8.73 1.82 9.40
C ILE A 70 -8.40 0.46 10.01
N ALA A 71 -7.69 -0.40 9.28
CA ALA A 71 -7.27 -1.70 9.76
C ALA A 71 -6.39 -1.62 11.02
N ILE A 72 -5.61 -0.54 11.19
CA ILE A 72 -4.86 -0.29 12.43
C ILE A 72 -5.81 -0.20 13.63
N ALA A 73 -6.90 0.56 13.53
CA ALA A 73 -7.89 0.65 14.59
C ALA A 73 -8.55 -0.71 14.87
N VAL A 74 -8.86 -1.47 13.81
CA VAL A 74 -9.47 -2.80 13.93
C VAL A 74 -8.54 -3.77 14.67
N VAL A 75 -7.25 -3.81 14.37
CA VAL A 75 -6.32 -4.74 15.05
C VAL A 75 -6.16 -4.42 16.55
N PHE A 76 -6.30 -3.15 16.93
CA PHE A 76 -6.32 -2.73 18.34
C PHE A 76 -7.62 -3.13 19.04
N ILE A 77 -8.78 -2.91 18.41
CA ILE A 77 -10.09 -3.31 18.96
C ILE A 77 -10.17 -4.83 19.18
N LEU A 78 -9.55 -5.60 18.28
CA LEU A 78 -9.45 -7.06 18.40
C LEU A 78 -8.39 -7.53 19.40
N GLU A 79 -7.63 -6.62 20.01
CA GLU A 79 -6.58 -6.88 21.01
C GLU A 79 -5.53 -7.91 20.57
N LEU A 80 -5.17 -7.88 19.28
CA LEU A 80 -4.31 -8.89 18.63
C LEU A 80 -2.85 -8.87 19.11
N ASN A 81 -2.45 -7.90 19.94
CA ASN A 81 -1.14 -7.85 20.58
C ASN A 81 -1.13 -8.51 21.99
N HIS A 82 -2.29 -8.75 22.60
CA HIS A 82 -2.44 -9.15 24.00
C HIS A 82 -3.02 -10.55 24.18
N LYS A 83 -3.82 -11.04 23.22
CA LYS A 83 -4.42 -12.37 23.29
C LYS A 83 -4.25 -13.20 22.02
N VAL A 84 -4.45 -14.50 22.15
CA VAL A 84 -4.56 -15.39 20.99
C VAL A 84 -5.83 -15.00 20.21
N PRO A 85 -5.75 -14.85 18.88
CA PRO A 85 -6.91 -14.46 18.08
C PRO A 85 -7.98 -15.54 18.12
N ASP A 86 -9.25 -15.12 18.24
CA ASP A 86 -10.39 -15.99 18.04
C ASP A 86 -10.74 -16.13 16.54
N ARG A 87 -11.72 -16.98 16.22
CA ARG A 87 -12.14 -17.20 14.83
C ARG A 87 -12.69 -15.94 14.17
N PHE A 88 -13.39 -15.10 14.93
CA PHE A 88 -13.97 -13.86 14.39
C PHE A 88 -12.87 -12.90 13.98
N ALA A 89 -11.88 -12.67 14.84
CA ALA A 89 -10.74 -11.83 14.57
C ALA A 89 -9.95 -12.32 13.35
N ILE A 90 -9.74 -13.63 13.21
CA ILE A 90 -9.07 -14.21 12.04
C ILE A 90 -9.85 -13.92 10.76
N ILE A 91 -11.18 -14.10 10.76
CA ILE A 91 -12.03 -13.84 9.58
C ILE A 91 -11.93 -12.36 9.19
N VAL A 92 -12.06 -11.45 10.16
CA VAL A 92 -11.97 -10.00 9.92
C VAL A 92 -10.61 -9.61 9.34
N ILE A 93 -9.51 -10.07 9.94
CA ILE A 93 -8.17 -9.76 9.45
C ILE A 93 -7.89 -10.39 8.09
N SER A 94 -8.41 -11.59 7.83
CA SER A 94 -8.26 -12.23 6.52
C SER A 94 -9.01 -11.49 5.41
N ALA A 95 -10.20 -10.95 5.71
CA ALA A 95 -10.96 -10.12 4.77
C ALA A 95 -10.23 -8.80 4.46
N ILE A 96 -9.71 -8.12 5.50
CA ILE A 96 -8.88 -6.92 5.32
C ILE A 96 -7.63 -7.24 4.49
N ALA A 97 -6.94 -8.34 4.81
CA ALA A 97 -5.76 -8.78 4.09
C ALA A 97 -6.03 -9.03 2.60
N LEU A 98 -7.19 -9.60 2.24
CA LEU A 98 -7.58 -9.77 0.84
C LEU A 98 -7.70 -8.43 0.11
N VAL A 99 -8.32 -7.42 0.74
CA VAL A 99 -8.43 -6.08 0.15
C VAL A 99 -7.05 -5.42 -0.02
N LEU A 100 -6.18 -5.55 0.98
CA LEU A 100 -4.82 -5.02 0.92
C LEU A 100 -3.95 -5.72 -0.14
N ALA A 101 -4.08 -7.04 -0.29
CA ALA A 101 -3.40 -7.80 -1.32
C ALA A 101 -3.89 -7.39 -2.72
N PHE A 102 -5.21 -7.23 -2.90
CA PHE A 102 -5.79 -6.73 -4.14
C PHE A 102 -5.27 -5.32 -4.47
N GLN A 103 -5.25 -4.41 -3.49
CA GLN A 103 -4.69 -3.07 -3.66
C GLN A 103 -3.24 -3.13 -4.15
N ALA A 104 -2.39 -3.94 -3.52
CA ALA A 104 -0.98 -4.02 -3.88
C ALA A 104 -0.79 -4.52 -5.32
N ILE A 105 -1.53 -5.57 -5.70
CA ILE A 105 -1.50 -6.12 -7.07
C ILE A 105 -2.00 -5.09 -8.09
N TYR A 106 -3.13 -4.44 -7.82
CA TYR A 106 -3.66 -3.39 -8.68
C TYR A 106 -2.64 -2.25 -8.88
N SER A 107 -2.00 -1.84 -7.79
CA SER A 107 -1.00 -0.77 -7.81
C SER A 107 0.23 -1.16 -8.63
N PHE A 108 0.71 -2.41 -8.52
CA PHE A 108 1.82 -2.88 -9.36
C PHE A 108 1.52 -2.78 -10.85
N ILE A 109 0.33 -3.21 -11.26
CA ILE A 109 -0.09 -3.16 -12.68
C ILE A 109 -0.15 -1.70 -13.14
N LYS A 110 -0.75 -0.82 -12.33
CA LYS A 110 -0.90 0.60 -12.67
C LYS A 110 0.41 1.37 -12.67
N PHE A 111 1.32 1.10 -11.74
CA PHE A 111 2.66 1.67 -11.78
C PHE A 111 3.42 1.24 -13.05
N GLY A 112 3.25 -0.01 -13.50
CA GLY A 112 3.82 -0.49 -14.75
C GLY A 112 3.30 0.29 -15.97
N SER A 113 1.98 0.45 -16.05
CA SER A 113 1.32 1.23 -17.12
C SER A 113 1.78 2.70 -17.11
N LEU A 114 1.68 3.36 -15.96
CA LEU A 114 2.05 4.78 -15.81
C LEU A 114 3.52 5.02 -16.09
N MET A 115 4.43 4.15 -15.65
CA MET A 115 5.85 4.28 -15.97
C MET A 115 6.10 4.15 -17.48
N ASN A 116 5.40 3.25 -18.15
CA ASN A 116 5.49 3.11 -19.61
C ASN A 116 4.91 4.33 -20.33
N GLU A 117 3.78 4.87 -19.86
CA GLU A 117 3.22 6.12 -20.36
C GLU A 117 4.22 7.27 -20.18
N TYR A 118 4.81 7.41 -18.99
CA TYR A 118 5.74 8.51 -18.65
C TYR A 118 6.94 8.58 -19.60
N LYS A 119 7.50 7.42 -19.98
CA LYS A 119 8.62 7.34 -20.95
C LYS A 119 8.27 7.86 -22.35
N ASN A 120 6.99 7.85 -22.70
CA ASN A 120 6.51 8.24 -24.03
C ASN A 120 5.90 9.65 -24.04
N VAL A 121 5.84 10.34 -22.90
CA VAL A 121 5.34 11.72 -22.83
C VAL A 121 6.36 12.66 -23.47
N ASN A 122 5.91 13.50 -24.39
CA ASN A 122 6.73 14.56 -24.95
C ASN A 122 6.67 15.80 -24.05
N PHE A 123 7.82 16.16 -23.46
CA PHE A 123 7.96 17.34 -22.59
C PHE A 123 8.57 18.56 -23.29
N SER A 124 8.89 18.47 -24.59
CA SER A 124 9.63 19.51 -25.33
C SER A 124 8.89 20.86 -25.41
N TYR A 125 7.57 20.85 -25.19
CA TYR A 125 6.71 22.03 -25.31
C TYR A 125 6.18 22.53 -23.95
N MET A 126 6.73 22.01 -22.85
CA MET A 126 6.30 22.37 -21.50
C MET A 126 6.47 23.88 -21.21
N TRP A 127 7.52 24.50 -21.77
CA TRP A 127 7.80 25.93 -21.64
C TRP A 127 6.74 26.85 -22.27
N LEU A 128 5.90 26.35 -23.19
CA LEU A 128 4.84 27.15 -23.80
C LEU A 128 3.77 27.58 -22.79
N GLU A 129 3.55 26.78 -21.75
CA GLU A 129 2.48 27.00 -20.75
C GLU A 129 3.02 27.15 -19.33
N ASN A 130 4.31 26.91 -19.13
CA ASN A 130 4.97 27.13 -17.84
C ASN A 130 5.97 28.28 -17.95
N SER A 131 5.55 29.47 -17.54
CA SER A 131 6.33 30.71 -17.61
C SER A 131 7.61 30.73 -16.77
N LYS A 132 7.85 29.70 -15.96
CA LYS A 132 9.09 29.52 -15.19
C LYS A 132 10.17 28.76 -15.95
N LEU A 133 9.84 28.20 -17.13
CA LEU A 133 10.75 27.37 -17.92
C LEU A 133 11.19 28.13 -19.17
N ASP A 134 12.48 28.07 -19.45
CA ASP A 134 13.06 28.59 -20.68
C ASP A 134 12.76 27.65 -21.87
N ALA A 135 12.86 28.17 -23.09
CA ALA A 135 12.55 27.40 -24.31
C ALA A 135 13.50 26.23 -24.57
N ASP A 136 14.69 26.25 -23.99
CA ASP A 136 15.69 25.17 -24.01
C ASP A 136 15.59 24.22 -22.81
N TYR A 137 14.57 24.39 -21.96
CA TYR A 137 14.37 23.53 -20.80
C TYR A 137 14.14 22.07 -21.21
N VAL A 138 14.95 21.19 -20.63
CA VAL A 138 14.81 19.73 -20.76
C VAL A 138 14.25 19.20 -19.46
N TYR A 139 13.02 18.70 -19.50
CA TYR A 139 12.39 18.09 -18.35
C TYR A 139 13.09 16.77 -17.97
N GLU A 140 13.54 16.66 -16.73
CA GLU A 140 14.11 15.43 -16.17
C GLU A 140 13.02 14.57 -15.53
N PRO A 141 12.76 13.35 -16.04
CA PRO A 141 11.74 12.48 -15.48
C PRO A 141 12.05 12.04 -14.04
N LYS A 142 11.09 12.24 -13.13
CA LYS A 142 11.17 11.91 -11.70
C LYS A 142 10.72 10.48 -11.45
N HIS A 143 11.62 9.50 -11.53
CA HIS A 143 11.24 8.08 -11.36
C HIS A 143 11.20 7.56 -9.92
N LEU A 144 11.73 8.33 -8.95
CA LEU A 144 11.90 7.88 -7.57
C LEU A 144 10.58 7.43 -6.93
N ILE A 145 9.52 8.22 -7.08
CA ILE A 145 8.22 7.94 -6.46
C ILE A 145 7.57 6.66 -6.99
N PHE A 146 7.83 6.30 -8.25
CA PHE A 146 7.41 5.00 -8.80
C PHE A 146 8.15 3.84 -8.13
N TYR A 147 9.47 3.94 -7.96
CA TYR A 147 10.27 2.91 -7.28
C TYR A 147 9.85 2.73 -5.83
N LEU A 148 9.62 3.85 -5.11
CA LEU A 148 9.04 3.82 -3.78
C LEU A 148 7.66 3.16 -3.79
N GLY A 149 6.83 3.44 -4.80
CA GLY A 149 5.55 2.77 -5.01
C GLY A 149 5.67 1.25 -5.10
N TYR A 150 6.63 0.72 -5.87
CA TYR A 150 6.90 -0.71 -5.94
C TYR A 150 7.30 -1.28 -4.56
N VAL A 151 8.22 -0.62 -3.85
CA VAL A 151 8.70 -1.07 -2.54
C VAL A 151 7.58 -1.10 -1.50
N VAL A 152 6.81 -0.01 -1.39
CA VAL A 152 5.70 0.11 -0.44
C VAL A 152 4.64 -0.95 -0.72
N ASN A 153 4.25 -1.14 -1.98
CA ASN A 153 3.23 -2.14 -2.32
C ASN A 153 3.73 -3.58 -2.15
N ALA A 154 5.03 -3.85 -2.33
CA ALA A 154 5.62 -5.14 -1.99
C ALA A 154 5.51 -5.43 -0.50
N LEU A 155 5.82 -4.44 0.36
CA LEU A 155 5.68 -4.57 1.81
C LEU A 155 4.22 -4.81 2.21
N VAL A 156 3.27 -4.08 1.62
CA VAL A 156 1.83 -4.27 1.85
C VAL A 156 1.41 -5.69 1.48
N LEU A 157 1.83 -6.20 0.31
CA LEU A 157 1.50 -7.56 -0.13
C LEU A 157 2.09 -8.64 0.78
N LEU A 158 3.35 -8.47 1.19
CA LEU A 158 4.02 -9.42 2.08
C LEU A 158 3.31 -9.47 3.44
N ILE A 159 3.00 -8.31 4.03
CA ILE A 159 2.37 -8.27 5.35
C ILE A 159 0.89 -8.70 5.31
N SER A 160 0.19 -8.46 4.19
CA SER A 160 -1.18 -8.95 4.01
C SER A 160 -1.24 -10.49 3.96
N ILE A 161 -0.16 -11.17 3.59
CA ILE A 161 -0.09 -12.63 3.63
C ILE A 161 0.44 -13.11 4.99
N ALA A 162 1.54 -12.52 5.46
CA ALA A 162 2.24 -12.97 6.65
C ALA A 162 1.40 -12.80 7.92
N PHE A 163 0.74 -11.65 8.09
CA PHE A 163 0.01 -11.36 9.32
C PHE A 163 -1.18 -12.30 9.57
N PRO A 164 -2.16 -12.48 8.65
CA PRO A 164 -3.23 -13.45 8.86
C PRO A 164 -2.73 -14.89 8.99
N SER A 165 -1.64 -15.25 8.28
CA SER A 165 -1.03 -16.58 8.40
C SER A 165 -0.50 -16.85 9.80
N VAL A 166 0.19 -15.87 10.40
CA VAL A 166 0.68 -15.98 11.78
C VAL A 166 -0.48 -16.07 12.77
N LEU A 167 -1.56 -15.31 12.58
CA LEU A 167 -2.76 -15.40 13.43
C LEU A 167 -3.41 -16.79 13.34
N LEU A 168 -3.51 -17.37 12.15
CA LEU A 168 -4.01 -18.73 11.94
C LEU A 168 -3.16 -19.79 12.65
N ILE A 169 -1.84 -19.66 12.59
CA ILE A 169 -0.90 -20.56 13.27
C ILE A 169 -1.08 -20.45 14.79
N SER A 170 -1.07 -19.21 15.32
CA SER A 170 -1.30 -18.95 16.75
C SER A 170 -2.59 -19.59 17.26
N HIS A 171 -3.68 -19.47 16.51
CA HIS A 171 -4.98 -20.03 16.89
C HIS A 171 -4.99 -21.57 16.88
N LYS A 172 -4.40 -22.19 15.85
CA LYS A 172 -4.33 -23.65 15.74
C LYS A 172 -3.51 -24.25 16.89
N ASP A 173 -2.39 -23.63 17.24
CA ASP A 173 -1.52 -24.12 18.31
C ASP A 173 -2.15 -23.98 19.68
N TYR A 174 -2.92 -22.91 19.90
CA TYR A 174 -3.72 -22.74 21.11
C TYR A 174 -4.77 -23.85 21.27
N ILE A 175 -5.53 -24.16 20.21
CA ILE A 175 -6.51 -25.25 20.24
C ILE A 175 -5.83 -26.59 20.51
N LYS A 176 -4.68 -26.85 19.90
CA LYS A 176 -3.95 -28.10 20.07
C LYS A 176 -3.54 -28.32 21.53
N GLN A 177 -2.99 -27.29 22.18
CA GLN A 177 -2.59 -27.36 23.59
C GLN A 177 -3.77 -27.56 24.53
N GLY A 178 -4.88 -26.85 24.31
CA GLY A 178 -6.09 -27.06 25.12
C GLY A 178 -6.63 -28.49 25.03
N LYS A 179 -6.48 -29.17 23.89
CA LYS A 179 -6.81 -30.59 23.74
C LYS A 179 -5.83 -31.51 24.47
N GLU A 180 -4.53 -31.23 24.38
CA GLU A 180 -3.49 -32.02 25.06
C GLU A 180 -3.63 -31.95 26.59
N GLU A 181 -3.91 -30.77 27.14
CA GLU A 181 -4.17 -30.57 28.58
C GLU A 181 -5.45 -31.28 29.03
N ALA A 182 -6.52 -31.26 28.22
CA ALA A 182 -7.76 -31.95 28.55
C ALA A 182 -7.61 -33.48 28.57
N VAL A 183 -6.75 -34.04 27.70
CA VAL A 183 -6.44 -35.48 27.69
C VAL A 183 -5.55 -35.89 28.86
N LEU A 184 -4.62 -35.04 29.29
CA LEU A 184 -3.74 -35.31 30.44
C LEU A 184 -4.48 -35.24 31.79
N ASN A 185 -5.59 -34.51 31.85
CA ASN A 185 -6.39 -34.30 33.06
C ASN A 185 -7.66 -35.18 33.11
N ALA A 186 -7.87 -36.07 32.14
CA ALA A 186 -8.98 -37.02 32.07
C ALA A 186 -8.53 -38.43 32.45
#